data_AF-A0A9X2PK46-F1
#
_entry.id   AF-A0A9X2PK46-F1
#
_cell.length_a   1.000
_cell.length_b   1.000
_cell.length_c   1.000
_cell.angle_alpha   90.00
_cell.angle_beta   90.00
_cell.angle_gamma   90.00
#
_symmetry.space_group_name_H-M   'P 1'
#
loop_
_entity.id
_entity.type
_entity.pdbx_description
1 polymer ?
#
loop_
_entity_poly.entity_id
_entity_poly.type
_entity_poly.pdbx_seq_one_letter_code
_entity_poly.pdbx_strand_id
1 'polypeptide(L)'
;MSGTENGTPPTLAIVAAIAANGVIGRGDQLPWHISGDLKRFRAITWGKPILMGRRTFDAIGRPLPGRTTIVITRDTGFVTPDGVMVAPTLGAALEKAEREAERIGADEIVVVGGAQIYAQALPLANRLRLTEVHGTPEGDIHFPDFDRAQWREVAREEPPQGEKDDFAVSYVDYERV
;
A
#
# COMPACT_ATOMS: atom_id res chain seq x y z
N MET A 1 37.92 -9.36 -7.47
CA MET A 1 37.34 -8.26 -6.68
C MET A 1 36.55 -7.41 -7.64
N SER A 2 35.26 -7.72 -7.80
CA SER A 2 34.35 -6.96 -8.64
C SER A 2 33.34 -6.36 -7.69
N GLY A 3 33.52 -5.07 -7.38
CA GLY A 3 32.57 -4.32 -6.56
C GLY A 3 31.25 -4.25 -7.32
N THR A 4 30.19 -4.80 -6.76
CA THR A 4 28.83 -4.51 -7.17
C THR A 4 28.57 -3.04 -6.87
N GLU A 5 28.30 -2.25 -7.90
CA GLU A 5 27.73 -0.91 -7.73
C GLU A 5 26.43 -1.09 -6.95
N ASN A 6 26.42 -0.67 -5.67
CA ASN A 6 25.21 -0.64 -4.87
C ASN A 6 24.30 0.41 -5.50
N GLY A 7 23.37 -0.03 -6.35
CA GLY A 7 22.26 0.80 -6.80
C GLY A 7 21.53 1.38 -5.60
N THR A 8 20.98 2.59 -5.74
CA THR A 8 20.16 3.21 -4.69
C THR A 8 19.06 2.21 -4.28
N PRO A 9 18.89 1.92 -2.98
CA PRO A 9 17.85 0.99 -2.54
C PRO A 9 16.47 1.49 -2.99
N PRO A 10 15.54 0.58 -3.34
CA PRO A 10 14.22 0.97 -3.78
C PRO A 10 13.50 1.77 -2.69
N THR A 11 12.71 2.76 -3.12
CA THR A 11 11.97 3.63 -2.22
C THR A 11 10.79 2.87 -1.61
N LEU A 12 10.59 2.95 -0.29
CA LEU A 12 9.43 2.37 0.37
C LEU A 12 8.26 3.35 0.35
N ALA A 13 7.17 3.00 -0.35
CA ALA A 13 5.95 3.78 -0.42
C ALA A 13 4.81 3.09 0.32
N ILE A 14 3.91 3.88 0.91
CA ILE A 14 2.59 3.43 1.39
C ILE A 14 1.54 3.99 0.46
N VAL A 15 0.60 3.16 0.00
CA VAL A 15 -0.61 3.60 -0.69
C VAL A 15 -1.83 3.21 0.14
N ALA A 16 -2.74 4.15 0.36
CA ALA A 16 -3.95 3.95 1.14
C ALA A 16 -5.04 4.96 0.75
N ALA A 17 -6.30 4.52 0.77
CA ALA A 17 -7.46 5.41 0.76
C ALA A 17 -7.97 5.57 2.20
N ILE A 18 -8.12 6.82 2.66
CA ILE A 18 -8.43 7.14 4.05
C ILE A 18 -9.60 8.12 4.07
N ALA A 19 -10.69 7.73 4.74
CA ALA A 19 -11.83 8.60 4.98
C ALA A 19 -11.51 9.76 5.93
N ALA A 20 -12.32 10.81 5.92
CA ALA A 20 -12.14 11.98 6.77
C ALA A 20 -12.19 11.65 8.27
N ASN A 21 -12.86 10.54 8.64
CA ASN A 21 -12.87 9.98 10.00
C ASN A 21 -11.77 8.93 10.24
N GLY A 22 -10.80 8.77 9.34
CA GLY A 22 -9.69 7.83 9.45
C GLY A 22 -10.01 6.39 9.07
N VAL A 23 -11.27 6.08 8.72
CA VAL A 23 -11.68 4.73 8.30
C VAL A 23 -10.97 4.34 7.00
N ILE A 24 -10.54 3.08 6.94
CA ILE A 24 -9.95 2.44 5.74
C ILE A 24 -10.61 1.09 5.40
N GLY A 25 -11.55 0.63 6.23
CA GLY A 25 -12.18 -0.67 6.04
C GLY A 25 -13.31 -0.93 7.03
N ARG A 26 -14.22 -1.82 6.64
CA ARG A 26 -15.26 -2.40 7.48
C ARG A 26 -15.26 -3.92 7.28
N GLY A 27 -14.79 -4.68 8.26
CA GLY A 27 -14.60 -6.13 8.12
C GLY A 27 -13.56 -6.48 7.05
N ASP A 28 -13.98 -7.15 5.99
CA ASP A 28 -13.14 -7.54 4.83
C ASP A 28 -13.39 -6.68 3.58
N GLN A 29 -14.09 -5.54 3.72
CA GLN A 29 -14.47 -4.69 2.60
C GLN A 29 -14.09 -3.22 2.81
N LEU A 30 -13.96 -2.50 1.69
CA LEU A 30 -14.00 -1.04 1.70
C LEU A 30 -15.44 -0.57 1.89
N PRO A 31 -15.74 0.36 2.81
CA PRO A 31 -17.10 0.82 3.06
C PRO A 31 -17.57 1.89 2.05
N TRP A 32 -16.95 1.92 0.86
CA TRP A 32 -17.28 2.83 -0.23
C TRP A 32 -16.90 2.24 -1.59
N HIS A 33 -17.47 2.82 -2.64
CA HIS A 33 -17.09 2.64 -4.03
C HIS A 33 -16.50 3.94 -4.59
N ILE A 34 -15.23 3.90 -5.00
CA ILE A 34 -14.55 5.03 -5.67
C ILE A 34 -13.74 4.47 -6.84
N SER A 35 -14.28 4.59 -8.05
CA SER A 35 -13.70 4.03 -9.27
C SER A 35 -12.34 4.62 -9.61
N GLY A 36 -12.14 5.92 -9.33
CA GLY A 36 -10.87 6.60 -9.54
C GLY A 36 -9.74 6.04 -8.69
N ASP A 37 -10.03 5.69 -7.43
CA ASP A 37 -9.04 5.18 -6.49
C ASP A 37 -8.48 3.82 -6.92
N LEU A 38 -9.33 2.91 -7.40
CA LEU A 38 -8.88 1.61 -7.91
C LEU A 38 -7.92 1.76 -9.11
N LYS A 39 -8.17 2.74 -9.98
CA LYS A 39 -7.28 3.06 -11.12
C LYS A 39 -5.96 3.62 -10.63
N ARG A 40 -6.00 4.55 -9.68
CA ARG A 40 -4.81 5.15 -9.05
C ARG A 40 -3.97 4.10 -8.34
N PHE A 41 -4.58 3.25 -7.51
CA PHE A 41 -3.93 2.14 -6.84
C PHE A 41 -3.22 1.21 -7.82
N ARG A 42 -3.90 0.84 -8.92
CA ARG A 42 -3.27 0.03 -9.98
C ARG A 42 -2.06 0.75 -10.59
N ALA A 43 -2.19 2.04 -10.92
CA ALA A 43 -1.11 2.81 -11.54
C ALA A 43 0.12 2.91 -10.62
N ILE A 44 -0.10 3.18 -9.32
CA ILE A 44 0.97 3.29 -8.33
C ILE A 44 1.72 1.97 -8.15
N THR A 45 0.99 0.85 -8.14
CA THR A 45 1.55 -0.47 -7.81
C THR A 45 2.02 -1.28 -9.01
N TRP A 46 1.69 -0.90 -10.24
CA TRP A 46 1.98 -1.70 -11.42
C TRP A 46 3.48 -1.94 -11.60
N GLY A 47 3.88 -3.19 -11.85
CA GLY A 47 5.28 -3.56 -12.07
C GLY A 47 6.15 -3.52 -10.81
N LYS A 48 5.56 -3.36 -9.62
CA LYS A 48 6.28 -3.23 -8.35
C LYS A 48 5.95 -4.38 -7.39
N PRO A 49 6.86 -4.73 -6.47
CA PRO A 49 6.53 -5.59 -5.34
C PRO A 49 5.52 -4.88 -4.43
N ILE A 50 4.48 -5.61 -4.03
CA ILE A 50 3.47 -5.12 -3.09
C ILE A 50 3.49 -5.93 -1.80
N LEU A 51 3.43 -5.23 -0.67
CA LEU A 51 3.44 -5.82 0.67
C LEU A 51 2.06 -5.68 1.30
N MET A 52 1.51 -6.80 1.78
CA MET A 52 0.26 -6.76 2.52
C MET A 52 0.16 -7.80 3.63
N GLY A 53 -0.69 -7.53 4.63
CA GLY A 53 -1.04 -8.51 5.66
C GLY A 53 -2.01 -9.57 5.13
N ARG A 54 -2.03 -10.75 5.77
CA ARG A 54 -2.90 -11.87 5.38
C ARG A 54 -4.37 -11.51 5.21
N ARG A 55 -4.95 -10.77 6.16
CA ARG A 55 -6.38 -10.36 6.09
C ARG A 55 -6.68 -9.50 4.86
N THR A 56 -5.77 -8.61 4.48
CA THR A 56 -5.91 -7.78 3.28
C THR A 56 -5.84 -8.64 2.02
N PHE A 57 -4.93 -9.62 2.00
CA PHE A 57 -4.85 -10.56 0.88
C PHE A 57 -6.14 -11.40 0.74
N ASP A 58 -6.67 -11.92 1.84
CA ASP A 58 -7.91 -12.70 1.84
C ASP A 58 -9.10 -11.86 1.34
N ALA A 59 -9.20 -10.60 1.78
CA ALA A 59 -10.22 -9.64 1.34
C ALA A 59 -10.14 -9.36 -0.18
N ILE A 60 -8.94 -9.27 -0.73
CA ILE A 60 -8.72 -9.13 -2.18
C ILE A 60 -9.04 -10.45 -2.90
N GLY A 61 -8.80 -11.59 -2.24
CA GLY A 61 -9.15 -12.94 -2.68
C GLY A 61 -8.27 -13.52 -3.79
N ARG A 62 -7.30 -12.77 -4.30
CA ARG A 62 -6.42 -13.21 -5.40
C ARG A 62 -5.12 -12.40 -5.49
N PRO A 63 -4.07 -12.98 -6.10
CA PRO A 63 -2.91 -12.20 -6.51
C PRO A 63 -3.32 -11.12 -7.51
N LEU A 64 -2.63 -9.99 -7.46
CA LEU A 64 -2.91 -8.85 -8.31
C LEU A 64 -2.05 -8.91 -9.60
N PRO A 65 -2.63 -9.07 -10.81
CA PRO A 65 -1.85 -9.30 -12.03
C PRO A 65 -0.81 -8.22 -12.32
N GLY A 66 0.38 -8.59 -12.78
CA GLY A 66 1.46 -7.63 -13.08
C GLY A 66 2.13 -7.01 -11.85
N ARG A 67 1.94 -7.61 -10.66
CA ARG A 67 2.57 -7.23 -9.39
C ARG A 67 3.07 -8.47 -8.68
N THR A 68 4.26 -8.40 -8.09
CA THR A 68 4.73 -9.45 -7.20
C THR A 68 4.11 -9.25 -5.82
N THR A 69 3.25 -10.17 -5.41
CA THR A 69 2.51 -10.07 -4.14
C THR A 69 3.29 -10.75 -3.02
N ILE A 70 3.57 -10.03 -1.93
CA ILE A 70 4.23 -10.56 -0.75
C ILE A 70 3.28 -10.44 0.44
N VAL A 71 2.83 -11.57 0.95
CA VAL A 71 1.90 -11.66 2.09
C VAL A 71 2.67 -11.85 3.39
N ILE A 72 2.40 -10.98 4.35
CA ILE A 72 2.98 -11.00 5.69
C ILE A 72 2.05 -11.80 6.61
N THR A 73 2.51 -12.96 7.06
CA THR A 73 1.78 -13.84 7.98
C THR A 73 2.74 -14.69 8.80
N ARG A 74 2.39 -14.91 10.08
CA ARG A 74 3.11 -15.86 10.95
C ARG A 74 2.59 -17.29 10.81
N ASP A 75 1.51 -17.49 10.06
CA ASP A 75 0.93 -18.79 9.80
C ASP A 75 1.82 -19.58 8.83
N THR A 76 2.55 -20.55 9.37
CA THR A 76 3.45 -21.43 8.60
C THR A 76 2.70 -22.45 7.75
N GLY A 77 1.38 -22.63 7.98
CA GLY A 77 0.51 -23.50 7.19
C GLY A 77 -0.20 -22.79 6.04
N PHE A 78 0.05 -21.49 5.85
CA PHE A 78 -0.60 -20.70 4.82
C PHE A 78 -0.15 -21.14 3.41
N VAL A 79 -1.09 -21.73 2.66
CA VAL A 79 -0.87 -22.14 1.27
C VAL A 79 -1.26 -20.99 0.35
N THR A 80 -0.35 -20.60 -0.53
CA THR A 80 -0.58 -19.50 -1.46
C THR A 80 -0.75 -19.97 -2.90
N PRO A 81 -1.52 -19.24 -3.73
CA PRO A 81 -1.47 -19.41 -5.18
C PRO A 81 -0.08 -19.14 -5.73
N ASP A 82 0.17 -19.61 -6.96
CA ASP A 82 1.41 -19.31 -7.69
C ASP A 82 1.63 -17.79 -7.82
N GLY A 83 2.89 -17.37 -7.71
CA GLY A 83 3.28 -15.96 -7.83
C GLY A 83 3.07 -15.11 -6.58
N VAL A 84 2.67 -15.70 -5.45
CA VAL A 84 2.63 -15.05 -4.14
C VAL A 84 3.78 -15.54 -3.28
N MET A 85 4.51 -14.60 -2.70
CA MET A 85 5.55 -14.89 -1.70
C MET A 85 4.99 -14.69 -0.30
N VAL A 86 5.54 -15.41 0.67
CA VAL A 86 5.14 -15.31 2.08
C VAL A 86 6.31 -14.86 2.94
N ALA A 87 6.09 -13.96 3.90
CA ALA A 87 7.10 -13.55 4.88
C ALA A 87 6.53 -13.51 6.31
N PRO A 88 7.29 -13.90 7.34
CA PRO A 88 6.80 -13.96 8.72
C PRO A 88 6.72 -12.58 9.41
N THR A 89 7.45 -11.59 8.89
CA THR A 89 7.59 -10.24 9.47
C THR A 89 7.71 -9.20 8.35
N LEU A 90 7.51 -7.92 8.69
CA LEU A 90 7.74 -6.82 7.75
C LEU A 90 9.20 -6.78 7.26
N GLY A 91 10.18 -6.96 8.14
CA GLY A 91 11.60 -6.98 7.75
C GLY A 91 11.92 -8.07 6.72
N ALA A 92 11.46 -9.30 6.97
CA ALA A 92 11.64 -10.40 6.00
C ALA A 92 10.89 -10.16 4.68
N ALA A 93 9.78 -9.42 4.71
CA ALA A 93 9.04 -9.03 3.52
C ALA A 93 9.79 -7.97 2.70
N LEU A 94 10.37 -6.97 3.37
CA LEU A 94 11.20 -5.93 2.75
C LEU A 94 12.42 -6.54 2.06
N GLU A 95 13.16 -7.43 2.72
CA GLU A 95 14.30 -8.12 2.09
C GLU A 95 13.91 -8.90 0.83
N LYS A 96 12.75 -9.56 0.83
CA LYS A 96 12.23 -10.25 -0.37
C LYS A 96 11.83 -9.25 -1.45
N ALA A 97 11.18 -8.17 -1.07
CA ALA A 97 10.74 -7.12 -1.97
C ALA A 97 11.91 -6.37 -2.62
N GLU A 98 13.00 -6.13 -1.89
CA GLU A 98 14.21 -5.48 -2.40
C GLU A 98 14.87 -6.33 -3.48
N ARG A 99 15.10 -7.63 -3.22
CA ARG A 99 15.63 -8.57 -4.23
C ARG A 99 14.73 -8.66 -5.46
N GLU A 100 13.42 -8.67 -5.24
CA GLU A 100 12.46 -8.72 -6.33
C GLU A 100 12.44 -7.42 -7.14
N ALA A 101 12.49 -6.27 -6.47
CA ALA A 101 12.55 -4.96 -7.10
C ALA A 101 13.79 -4.84 -7.99
N GLU A 102 14.96 -5.27 -7.49
CA GLU A 102 16.19 -5.33 -8.28
C GLU A 102 16.03 -6.25 -9.50
N ARG A 103 15.46 -7.45 -9.31
CA ARG A 103 15.26 -8.42 -10.39
C ARG A 103 14.36 -7.91 -11.51
N ILE A 104 13.34 -7.10 -11.19
CA ILE A 104 12.37 -6.57 -12.17
C ILE A 104 12.64 -5.11 -12.57
N GLY A 105 13.69 -4.48 -12.02
CA GLY A 105 14.02 -3.08 -12.28
C GLY A 105 12.99 -2.09 -11.71
N ALA A 106 12.31 -2.44 -10.61
CA ALA A 106 11.37 -1.55 -9.93
C ALA A 106 12.09 -0.58 -9.00
N ASP A 107 11.64 0.67 -9.01
CA ASP A 107 12.17 1.78 -8.22
C ASP A 107 11.51 1.92 -6.83
N GLU A 108 10.33 1.33 -6.65
CA GLU A 108 9.55 1.39 -5.41
C GLU A 108 9.05 0.01 -4.97
N ILE A 109 9.00 -0.17 -3.64
CA ILE A 109 8.24 -1.23 -2.96
C ILE A 109 7.02 -0.58 -2.35
N VAL A 110 5.83 -1.16 -2.53
CA VAL A 110 4.58 -0.52 -2.10
C VAL A 110 3.85 -1.32 -1.03
N VAL A 111 3.67 -0.74 0.15
CA VAL A 111 2.82 -1.29 1.21
C VAL A 111 1.38 -0.90 0.94
N VAL A 112 0.52 -1.92 0.81
CA VAL A 112 -0.90 -1.77 0.43
C VAL A 112 -1.87 -2.15 1.55
N GLY A 113 -1.36 -2.35 2.77
CA GLY A 113 -2.15 -2.52 3.99
C GLY A 113 -2.04 -3.90 4.64
N GLY A 114 -2.88 -4.25 5.62
CA GLY A 114 -3.86 -3.39 6.30
C GLY A 114 -3.26 -2.62 7.47
N ALA A 115 -4.11 -2.12 8.37
CA ALA A 115 -3.76 -1.22 9.48
C ALA A 115 -2.48 -1.63 10.25
N GLN A 116 -2.33 -2.92 10.61
CA GLN A 116 -1.14 -3.39 11.34
C GLN A 116 0.16 -3.30 10.51
N ILE A 117 0.07 -3.52 9.19
CA ILE A 117 1.24 -3.42 8.30
C ILE A 117 1.54 -1.94 8.03
N TYR A 118 0.52 -1.10 7.83
CA TYR A 118 0.70 0.34 7.74
C TYR A 118 1.39 0.91 8.99
N ALA A 119 0.97 0.50 10.19
CA ALA A 119 1.56 0.98 11.44
C ALA A 119 3.05 0.63 11.56
N GLN A 120 3.44 -0.57 11.12
CA GLN A 120 4.84 -1.01 11.12
C GLN A 120 5.66 -0.34 10.00
N ALA A 121 5.05 -0.07 8.85
CA ALA A 121 5.72 0.48 7.68
C ALA A 121 5.87 2.01 7.74
N LEU A 122 4.95 2.72 8.40
CA LEU A 122 4.94 4.18 8.47
C LEU A 122 6.28 4.77 8.90
N PRO A 123 6.94 4.30 9.99
CA PRO A 123 8.24 4.84 10.42
C PRO A 123 9.38 4.62 9.41
N LEU A 124 9.23 3.65 8.50
CA LEU A 124 10.24 3.26 7.52
C LEU A 124 9.98 3.87 6.13
N ALA A 125 8.74 4.28 5.86
CA ALA A 125 8.31 4.73 4.54
C ALA A 125 8.97 6.06 4.16
N ASN A 126 9.35 6.18 2.90
CA ASN A 126 9.87 7.41 2.30
C ASN A 126 8.76 8.24 1.65
N ARG A 127 7.68 7.59 1.21
CA ARG A 127 6.55 8.20 0.49
C ARG A 127 5.21 7.73 1.01
N LEU A 128 4.23 8.64 1.05
CA LEU A 128 2.82 8.31 1.17
C LEU A 128 2.10 8.71 -0.12
N ARG A 129 1.29 7.81 -0.67
CA ARG A 129 0.41 8.03 -1.81
C ARG A 129 -1.03 7.88 -1.33
N LEU A 130 -1.56 8.91 -0.71
CA LEU A 130 -2.86 8.87 -0.07
C LEU A 130 -3.99 9.26 -1.02
N THR A 131 -5.12 8.59 -0.88
CA THR A 131 -6.41 9.07 -1.39
C THR A 131 -7.21 9.54 -0.17
N GLU A 132 -7.35 10.85 0.00
CA GLU A 132 -8.14 11.45 1.07
C GLU A 132 -9.62 11.44 0.64
N VAL A 133 -10.42 10.55 1.23
CA VAL A 133 -11.84 10.40 0.94
C VAL A 133 -12.64 11.39 1.80
N HIS A 134 -13.43 12.26 1.18
CA HIS A 134 -14.13 13.36 1.88
C HIS A 134 -15.39 12.90 2.63
N GLY A 135 -15.65 11.59 2.67
CA GLY A 135 -16.74 10.96 3.42
C GLY A 135 -16.36 10.55 4.84
N THR A 136 -17.37 10.22 5.64
CA THR A 136 -17.23 9.69 7.02
C THR A 136 -18.04 8.39 7.21
N PRO A 137 -17.75 7.34 6.43
CA PRO A 137 -18.51 6.09 6.48
C PRO A 137 -18.26 5.34 7.80
N GLU A 138 -19.18 4.45 8.15
CA GLU A 138 -18.99 3.52 9.26
C GLU A 138 -17.91 2.48 8.91
N GLY A 139 -17.00 2.23 9.85
CA GLY A 139 -15.96 1.21 9.71
C GLY A 139 -15.26 0.91 11.03
N ASP A 140 -14.65 -0.26 11.11
CA ASP A 140 -13.96 -0.79 12.29
C ASP A 140 -12.43 -0.82 12.11
N ILE A 141 -11.94 -0.56 10.90
CA ILE A 141 -10.51 -0.51 10.58
C ILE A 141 -10.13 0.92 10.24
N HIS A 142 -9.16 1.46 10.99
CA HIS A 142 -8.68 2.83 10.86
C HIS A 142 -7.22 2.84 10.40
N PHE A 143 -6.86 3.88 9.64
CA PHE A 143 -5.46 4.15 9.35
C PHE A 143 -4.76 4.54 10.66
N PRO A 144 -3.54 4.03 10.92
CA PRO A 144 -2.77 4.46 12.09
C PRO A 144 -2.48 5.95 12.07
N ASP A 145 -2.56 6.60 13.23
CA ASP A 145 -2.12 7.98 13.40
C ASP A 145 -0.63 8.11 13.05
N PHE A 146 -0.27 9.23 12.44
CA PHE A 146 1.11 9.55 12.10
C PHE A 146 1.38 11.04 12.27
N ASP A 147 2.62 11.37 12.63
CA ASP A 147 3.05 12.74 12.78
C ASP A 147 3.17 13.41 11.40
N ARG A 148 2.22 14.30 11.09
CA ARG A 148 2.19 15.05 9.83
C ARG A 148 3.40 15.97 9.67
N ALA A 149 4.06 16.37 10.75
CA ALA A 149 5.26 17.20 10.65
C ALA A 149 6.45 16.48 10.00
N GLN A 150 6.43 15.14 9.95
CA GLN A 150 7.43 14.33 9.26
C GLN A 150 7.23 14.25 7.74
N TRP A 151 6.17 14.86 7.21
CA TRP A 151 5.75 14.71 5.82
C TRP A 151 5.53 16.05 5.15
N ARG A 152 6.04 16.18 3.93
CA ARG A 152 5.81 17.32 3.05
C ARG A 152 4.90 16.88 1.91
N GLU A 153 3.77 17.57 1.75
CA GLU A 153 2.92 17.42 0.56
C GLU A 153 3.72 17.90 -0.67
N VAL A 154 3.86 17.04 -1.67
CA VAL A 154 4.58 17.34 -2.92
C VAL A 154 3.67 17.37 -4.14
N ALA A 155 2.49 16.77 -4.05
CA ALA A 155 1.45 16.87 -5.07
C ALA A 155 0.06 16.69 -4.46
N ARG A 156 -0.93 17.39 -5.04
CA ARG A 156 -2.35 17.25 -4.76
C ARG A 156 -3.14 17.37 -6.05
N GLU A 157 -4.10 16.47 -6.24
CA GLU A 157 -5.07 16.50 -7.32
C GLU A 157 -6.47 16.28 -6.75
N GLU A 158 -7.45 17.01 -7.27
CA GLU A 158 -8.86 16.91 -6.89
C GLU A 158 -9.67 16.51 -8.14
N PRO A 159 -9.74 15.21 -8.46
CA PRO A 159 -10.53 14.76 -9.60
C PRO A 159 -12.02 15.05 -9.35
N PRO A 160 -12.79 15.32 -10.42
CA PRO A 160 -14.25 15.35 -10.31
C PRO A 160 -14.78 14.02 -9.76
N GLN A 161 -15.76 14.08 -8.85
CA GLN A 161 -16.46 12.89 -8.37
C GLN A 161 -17.19 12.21 -9.54
N GLY A 162 -16.97 10.91 -9.72
CA GLY A 162 -17.67 10.14 -10.75
C GLY A 162 -19.14 9.89 -10.39
N GLU A 163 -19.99 9.66 -11.40
CA GLU A 163 -21.43 9.43 -11.22
C GLU A 163 -21.79 8.25 -10.30
N LYS A 164 -20.86 7.28 -10.17
CA LYS A 164 -21.03 6.07 -9.35
C LYS A 164 -20.21 6.10 -8.07
N ASP A 165 -19.45 7.17 -7.83
CA ASP A 165 -18.59 7.27 -6.66
C ASP A 165 -19.40 7.76 -5.47
N ASP A 166 -19.23 7.11 -4.31
CA ASP A 166 -19.97 7.47 -3.09
C ASP A 166 -19.51 8.82 -2.52
N PHE A 167 -18.23 9.18 -2.74
CA PHE A 167 -17.62 10.37 -2.16
C PHE A 167 -16.62 11.04 -3.13
N ALA A 168 -16.48 12.35 -3.02
CA ALA A 168 -15.36 13.09 -3.58
C ALA A 168 -14.04 12.71 -2.88
N VAL A 169 -12.92 12.87 -3.58
CA VAL A 169 -11.58 12.52 -3.08
C VAL A 169 -10.53 13.55 -3.49
N SER A 170 -9.45 13.61 -2.72
CA SER A 170 -8.19 14.22 -3.13
C SER A 170 -7.11 13.15 -3.23
N TYR A 171 -6.33 13.16 -4.31
CA TYR A 171 -5.11 12.38 -4.41
C TYR A 171 -3.95 13.21 -3.89
N VAL A 172 -3.24 12.71 -2.89
CA VAL A 172 -2.18 13.46 -2.23
C VAL A 172 -0.92 12.61 -2.10
N ASP A 173 0.18 13.15 -2.56
CA ASP A 173 1.49 12.52 -2.46
C ASP A 173 2.35 13.30 -1.48
N TYR A 174 2.95 12.58 -0.53
CA TYR A 174 3.84 13.12 0.48
C TYR A 174 5.22 12.46 0.37
N GLU A 175 6.25 13.25 0.65
CA GLU A 175 7.61 12.77 0.89
C GLU A 175 8.02 13.02 2.33
N ARG A 176 8.82 12.12 2.88
CA ARG A 176 9.39 12.28 4.22
C ARG A 176 10.34 13.49 4.25
N VAL A 177 10.24 14.30 5.31
CA VAL A 177 11.12 15.46 5.59
C VAL A 177 12.41 15.02 6.28
#